data_AF-A0A3N5S2V5-F1
#
_entry.id   AF-A0A3N5S2V5-F1
#
_cell.length_a   1.000
_cell.length_b   1.000
_cell.length_c   1.000
_cell.angle_alpha   90.00
_cell.angle_beta   90.00
_cell.angle_gamma   90.00
#
_symmetry.space_group_name_H-M   'P 1'
#
loop_
_entity.id
_entity.type
_entity.pdbx_description
1 polymer ?
#
loop_
_entity_poly.entity_id
_entity_poly.type
_entity_poly.pdbx_seq_one_letter_code
_entity_poly.pdbx_strand_id
1 'polypeptide(L)'
;MNIIHLKRLWIGLILVLAALIMAGDQAVQARGGGTIGYGAKVSATVNTDFPIIMFSFNGASGDWINATVDNWTGTINPQIELIAPDGQILTHSTPNILNGDALDAHVSAFLPQSGIYSLRITGQDGTTGDFLLALVGTSAIASAPLGYGQPMEVVATGEPQYFTFDTMGCPATLVIENPDAGQPYTFPFVAKIRDQRGETVALLRGGEQSEVRVTVAPNSGQYFVEISAADPTQTGTVRLQVSCSSQAPGCAAGQPGIVGAGGEVPGGGVPMCTSCPGADGLVEHGG
;
A
#
# COMPACT_ATOMS: atom_id res chain seq x y z
N MET A 1 25.53 38.71 53.81
CA MET A 1 24.61 37.56 53.80
C MET A 1 23.17 38.08 53.77
N ASN A 2 22.61 38.38 52.59
CA ASN A 2 21.19 38.73 52.46
C ASN A 2 20.44 37.54 51.86
N ILE A 3 20.19 36.54 52.71
CA ILE A 3 19.49 35.27 52.39
C ILE A 3 18.15 35.51 51.67
N ILE A 4 17.56 36.69 51.85
CA ILE A 4 16.28 37.10 51.28
C ILE A 4 16.37 37.39 49.76
N HIS A 5 17.48 37.96 49.28
CA HIS A 5 17.66 38.24 47.85
C HIS A 5 18.04 36.98 47.04
N LEU A 6 18.79 36.06 47.64
CA LEU A 6 19.14 34.78 47.00
C LEU A 6 17.90 33.85 46.89
N LYS A 7 17.03 33.83 47.92
CA LYS A 7 15.75 33.11 47.88
C LYS A 7 14.77 33.66 46.83
N ARG A 8 14.71 34.97 46.64
CA ARG A 8 13.87 35.60 45.59
C ARG A 8 14.33 35.25 44.18
N LEU A 9 15.65 35.17 43.97
CA LEU A 9 16.22 34.78 42.67
C LEU A 9 15.98 33.29 42.37
N TRP A 10 16.09 32.43 43.39
CA TRP A 10 15.85 30.98 43.24
C TRP A 10 14.37 30.65 43.03
N ILE A 11 13.45 31.34 43.69
CA ILE A 11 12.00 31.16 43.47
C ILE A 11 11.59 31.64 42.06
N GLY A 12 12.19 32.74 41.57
CA GLY A 12 11.97 33.21 40.20
C GLY A 12 12.49 32.22 39.15
N LEU A 13 13.67 31.63 39.37
CA LEU A 13 14.24 30.62 38.47
C LEU A 13 13.40 29.33 38.43
N ILE A 14 12.88 28.88 39.58
CA ILE A 14 12.01 27.69 39.68
C ILE A 14 10.65 27.95 39.01
N LEU A 15 10.09 29.16 39.11
CA LEU A 15 8.84 29.52 38.41
C LEU A 15 9.01 29.59 36.89
N VAL A 16 10.16 30.07 36.40
CA VAL A 16 10.48 30.07 34.97
C VAL A 16 10.75 28.65 34.45
N LEU A 17 11.42 27.81 35.24
CA LEU A 17 11.66 26.40 34.89
C LEU A 17 10.35 25.59 34.90
N ALA A 18 9.44 25.85 35.84
CA ALA A 18 8.12 25.21 35.89
C ALA A 18 7.21 25.63 34.73
N ALA A 19 7.32 26.89 34.26
CA ALA A 19 6.60 27.36 33.07
C ALA A 19 7.16 26.73 31.78
N LEU A 20 8.45 26.40 31.71
CA LEU A 20 9.06 25.72 30.55
C LEU A 20 8.70 24.22 30.46
N ILE A 21 8.26 23.59 31.54
CA ILE A 21 7.90 22.16 31.57
C ILE A 21 6.41 21.94 31.18
N MET A 22 5.60 22.99 31.11
CA MET A 22 4.18 22.90 30.69
C MET A 22 3.94 23.02 29.18
N ALA A 23 4.96 22.88 28.35
CA ALA A 23 4.79 22.57 26.94
C ALA A 23 4.53 21.05 26.76
N GLY A 24 3.59 20.50 27.53
CA GLY A 24 3.02 19.18 27.29
C GLY A 24 1.99 19.27 26.17
N ASP A 25 1.94 18.24 25.32
CA ASP A 25 1.01 18.06 24.20
C ASP A 25 -0.32 18.78 24.41
N GLN A 26 -0.46 19.93 23.76
CA GLN A 26 -1.72 20.66 23.77
C GLN A 26 -2.67 19.88 22.87
N ALA A 27 -3.57 19.09 23.46
CA ALA A 27 -4.74 18.60 22.76
C ALA A 27 -5.57 19.82 22.32
N VAL A 28 -5.41 20.21 21.05
CA VAL A 28 -6.15 21.32 20.46
C VAL A 28 -7.63 20.93 20.48
N GLN A 29 -8.45 21.64 21.25
CA GLN A 29 -9.90 21.44 21.26
C GLN A 29 -10.49 22.08 20.00
N ALA A 30 -10.67 21.27 18.95
CA ALA A 30 -11.23 21.71 17.69
C ALA A 30 -12.76 21.50 17.69
N ARG A 31 -13.54 22.57 17.87
CA ARG A 31 -15.02 22.50 17.94
C ARG A 31 -15.73 22.22 16.61
N GLY A 32 -14.99 22.22 15.50
CA GLY A 32 -15.51 21.98 14.14
C GLY A 32 -14.42 21.54 13.16
N GLY A 33 -13.29 21.06 13.67
CA GLY A 33 -12.11 20.72 12.88
C GLY A 33 -11.00 21.77 12.92
N GLY A 34 -10.05 21.69 11.99
CA GLY A 34 -8.91 22.60 11.94
C GLY A 34 -7.71 22.06 11.16
N THR A 35 -6.62 22.81 11.15
CA THR A 35 -5.38 22.37 10.51
C THR A 35 -4.53 21.57 11.50
N ILE A 36 -4.06 20.40 11.06
CA ILE A 36 -3.19 19.50 11.83
C ILE A 36 -1.94 19.16 11.02
N GLY A 37 -0.89 18.71 11.71
CA GLY A 37 0.33 18.19 11.10
C GLY A 37 0.51 16.70 11.41
N TYR A 38 1.51 16.08 10.79
CA TYR A 38 1.91 14.72 11.14
C TYR A 38 2.32 14.63 12.62
N GLY A 39 1.92 13.55 13.28
CA GLY A 39 2.08 13.31 14.71
C GLY A 39 0.99 13.92 15.58
N ALA A 40 0.03 14.67 15.01
CA ALA A 40 -1.02 15.31 15.79
C ALA A 40 -1.96 14.30 16.45
N LYS A 41 -2.36 14.61 17.69
CA LYS A 41 -3.45 13.95 18.42
C LYS A 41 -4.44 15.02 18.87
N VAL A 42 -5.70 14.88 18.47
CA VAL A 42 -6.72 15.92 18.63
C VAL A 42 -8.01 15.27 19.10
N SER A 43 -8.68 15.88 20.10
CA SER A 43 -10.03 15.48 20.49
C SER A 43 -11.06 16.46 19.93
N ALA A 44 -12.18 15.93 19.43
CA ALA A 44 -13.31 16.72 18.95
C ALA A 44 -14.63 15.97 19.17
N THR A 45 -15.75 16.63 18.90
CA THR A 45 -17.10 16.10 19.14
C THR A 45 -17.92 16.12 17.86
N VAL A 46 -18.55 15.00 17.52
CA VAL A 46 -19.64 14.96 16.53
C VAL A 46 -20.97 15.08 17.27
N ASN A 47 -21.82 16.02 16.87
CA ASN A 47 -23.15 16.22 17.45
C ASN A 47 -24.16 16.73 16.41
N THR A 48 -25.37 17.07 16.82
CA THR A 48 -26.44 17.53 15.91
C THR A 48 -26.16 18.88 15.25
N ASP A 49 -25.41 19.76 15.93
CA ASP A 49 -25.03 21.07 15.38
C ASP A 49 -23.79 20.95 14.47
N PHE A 50 -22.90 19.99 14.78
CA PHE A 50 -21.68 19.67 14.05
C PHE A 50 -21.64 18.18 13.69
N PRO A 51 -22.44 17.72 12.70
CA PRO A 51 -22.51 16.32 12.32
C PRO A 51 -21.30 15.86 11.48
N ILE A 52 -20.49 16.81 10.98
CA ILE A 52 -19.30 16.57 10.18
C ILE A 52 -18.16 17.41 10.75
N ILE A 53 -17.02 16.76 11.03
CA ILE A 53 -15.80 17.41 11.49
C ILE A 53 -14.73 17.25 10.41
N MET A 54 -14.06 18.36 10.05
CA MET A 54 -13.09 18.40 8.96
C MET A 54 -11.71 18.82 9.45
N PHE A 55 -10.71 17.96 9.31
CA PHE A 55 -9.32 18.34 9.56
C PHE A 55 -8.54 18.45 8.26
N SER A 56 -7.68 19.45 8.14
CA SER A 56 -6.81 19.61 6.98
C SER A 56 -5.34 19.42 7.35
N PHE A 57 -4.53 18.81 6.49
CA PHE A 57 -3.08 18.74 6.66
C PHE A 57 -2.37 18.94 5.32
N ASN A 58 -1.13 19.44 5.36
CA ASN A 58 -0.28 19.52 4.17
C ASN A 58 0.51 18.22 4.04
N GLY A 59 0.45 17.59 2.86
CA GLY A 59 1.19 16.38 2.55
C GLY A 59 1.93 16.51 1.23
N ALA A 60 3.06 15.82 1.11
CA ALA A 60 3.82 15.74 -0.12
C ALA A 60 3.50 14.44 -0.88
N SER A 61 3.65 14.48 -2.20
CA SER A 61 3.56 13.29 -3.05
C SER A 61 4.50 12.19 -2.55
N GLY A 62 3.98 10.99 -2.38
CA GLY A 62 4.68 9.81 -1.89
C GLY A 62 4.73 9.67 -0.37
N ASP A 63 4.29 10.67 0.40
CA ASP A 63 4.17 10.52 1.85
C ASP A 63 3.20 9.39 2.17
N TRP A 64 3.50 8.61 3.20
CA TRP A 64 2.54 7.64 3.75
C TRP A 64 1.88 8.23 4.97
N ILE A 65 0.55 8.14 5.04
CA ILE A 65 -0.22 8.57 6.21
C ILE A 65 -1.06 7.42 6.76
N ASN A 66 -1.32 7.48 8.07
CA ASN A 66 -2.32 6.69 8.75
C ASN A 66 -3.09 7.59 9.72
N ALA A 67 -4.40 7.71 9.53
CA ALA A 67 -5.28 8.44 10.42
C ALA A 67 -6.21 7.46 11.14
N THR A 68 -6.26 7.55 12.45
CA THR A 68 -7.13 6.72 13.31
C THR A 68 -8.06 7.62 14.11
N VAL A 69 -9.33 7.23 14.20
CA VAL A 69 -10.38 7.89 14.97
C VAL A 69 -10.97 6.87 15.93
N ASP A 70 -10.75 7.12 17.22
CA ASP A 70 -11.23 6.27 18.30
C ASP A 70 -12.39 6.94 19.02
N ASN A 71 -13.41 6.18 19.39
CA ASN A 71 -14.44 6.67 20.30
C ASN A 71 -13.82 6.95 21.67
N TRP A 72 -14.04 8.16 22.21
CA TRP A 72 -13.53 8.55 23.53
C TRP A 72 -14.65 8.60 24.57
N THR A 73 -15.76 9.29 24.26
CA THR A 73 -16.97 9.25 25.09
C THR A 73 -18.23 9.22 24.22
N GLY A 74 -19.32 8.72 24.80
CA GLY A 74 -20.61 8.64 24.12
C GLY A 74 -20.75 7.36 23.31
N THR A 75 -21.49 7.43 22.21
CA THR A 75 -21.85 6.26 21.39
C THR A 75 -21.51 6.46 19.93
N ILE A 76 -20.53 7.32 19.63
CA ILE A 76 -20.10 7.56 18.25
C ILE A 76 -19.55 6.26 17.66
N ASN A 77 -20.05 5.90 16.48
CA ASN A 77 -19.44 4.92 15.60
C ASN A 77 -18.77 5.71 14.47
N PRO A 78 -17.50 6.09 14.61
CA PRO A 78 -16.87 7.02 13.68
C PRO A 78 -16.73 6.43 12.28
N GLN A 79 -16.74 7.31 11.29
CA GLN A 79 -16.31 7.05 9.93
C GLN A 79 -15.33 8.14 9.54
N ILE A 80 -14.29 7.78 8.80
CA ILE A 80 -13.29 8.73 8.32
C ILE A 80 -13.06 8.54 6.82
N GLU A 81 -12.98 9.64 6.09
CA GLU A 81 -12.58 9.66 4.68
C GLU A 81 -11.36 10.56 4.48
N LEU A 82 -10.41 10.10 3.67
CA LEU A 82 -9.27 10.88 3.22
C LEU A 82 -9.57 11.47 1.84
N ILE A 83 -9.55 12.80 1.75
CA ILE A 83 -9.87 13.57 0.55
C ILE A 83 -8.61 14.28 0.07
N ALA A 84 -8.27 14.11 -1.20
CA ALA A 84 -7.13 14.71 -1.86
C ALA A 84 -7.33 16.20 -2.18
N PRO A 85 -6.25 16.95 -2.50
CA PRO A 85 -6.32 18.38 -2.83
C PRO A 85 -7.22 18.72 -4.03
N ASP A 86 -7.44 17.77 -4.93
CA ASP A 86 -8.34 17.87 -6.08
C ASP A 86 -9.81 17.52 -5.74
N GLY A 87 -10.09 17.17 -4.48
CA GLY A 87 -11.41 16.78 -3.99
C GLY A 87 -11.75 15.29 -4.16
N GLN A 88 -10.86 14.47 -4.72
CA GLN A 88 -11.11 13.03 -4.84
C GLN A 88 -10.99 12.33 -3.48
N ILE A 89 -11.92 11.42 -3.18
CA ILE A 89 -11.81 10.54 -2.00
C ILE A 89 -10.79 9.45 -2.34
N LEU A 90 -9.67 9.42 -1.64
CA LEU A 90 -8.62 8.41 -1.83
C LEU A 90 -8.99 7.08 -1.16
N THR A 91 -9.54 7.17 0.04
CA THR A 91 -9.95 6.01 0.83
C THR A 91 -10.93 6.43 1.93
N HIS A 92 -11.70 5.47 2.42
CA HIS A 92 -12.61 5.63 3.54
C HIS A 92 -12.45 4.47 4.51
N SER A 93 -12.87 4.68 5.75
CA SER A 93 -12.75 3.69 6.80
C SER A 93 -13.47 2.39 6.45
N THR A 94 -12.77 1.27 6.57
CA THR A 94 -13.36 -0.06 6.58
C THR A 94 -13.74 -0.43 8.02
N PRO A 95 -14.95 -0.95 8.29
CA PRO A 95 -15.31 -1.44 9.63
C PRO A 95 -14.32 -2.52 10.09
N ASN A 96 -13.66 -2.33 11.24
CA ASN A 96 -12.78 -3.34 11.79
C ASN A 96 -13.62 -4.43 12.48
N ILE A 97 -13.88 -5.52 11.78
CA ILE A 97 -14.67 -6.66 12.30
C ILE A 97 -13.86 -7.65 13.14
N LEU A 98 -12.54 -7.45 13.29
CA LEU A 98 -11.62 -8.44 13.87
C LEU A 98 -11.10 -8.07 15.27
N ASN A 99 -11.07 -6.78 15.61
CA ASN A 99 -10.72 -6.31 16.95
C ASN A 99 -12.02 -5.92 17.63
N GLY A 100 -12.34 -6.51 18.78
CA GLY A 100 -13.63 -6.35 19.48
C GLY A 100 -14.03 -4.93 19.90
N ASP A 101 -13.34 -3.88 19.45
CA ASP A 101 -13.75 -2.48 19.52
C ASP A 101 -14.43 -2.09 18.20
N ALA A 102 -15.75 -2.28 18.17
CA ALA A 102 -16.60 -2.03 17.00
C ALA A 102 -16.75 -0.55 16.61
N LEU A 103 -15.95 0.35 17.19
CA LEU A 103 -16.11 1.81 17.11
C LEU A 103 -14.80 2.55 16.75
N ASP A 104 -13.82 1.86 16.16
CA ASP A 104 -12.59 2.48 15.67
C ASP A 104 -12.62 2.60 14.14
N ALA A 105 -12.28 3.78 13.63
CA ALA A 105 -12.22 4.04 12.19
C ALA A 105 -10.80 4.46 11.79
N HIS A 106 -10.27 3.88 10.72
CA HIS A 106 -8.94 4.24 10.25
C HIS A 106 -8.86 4.31 8.74
N VAL A 107 -7.94 5.14 8.25
CA VAL A 107 -7.56 5.23 6.84
C VAL A 107 -6.05 5.35 6.71
N SER A 108 -5.49 4.64 5.74
CA SER A 108 -4.08 4.76 5.37
C SER A 108 -3.93 4.91 3.86
N ALA A 109 -2.94 5.70 3.45
CA ALA A 109 -2.66 5.91 2.03
C ALA A 109 -1.25 6.46 1.82
N PHE A 110 -0.65 6.11 0.67
CA PHE A 110 0.38 6.93 0.05
C PHE A 110 -0.28 8.09 -0.71
N LEU A 111 0.24 9.30 -0.52
CA LEU A 111 -0.33 10.51 -1.10
C LEU A 111 0.08 10.62 -2.58
N PRO A 112 -0.86 10.68 -3.54
CA PRO A 112 -0.52 10.71 -4.96
C PRO A 112 -0.03 12.08 -5.46
N GLN A 113 -0.19 13.15 -4.68
CA GLN A 113 0.18 14.50 -5.05
C GLN A 113 0.54 15.35 -3.82
N SER A 114 1.25 16.45 -4.03
CA SER A 114 1.52 17.42 -2.96
C SER A 114 0.36 18.40 -2.83
N GLY A 115 -0.07 18.71 -1.61
CA GLY A 115 -1.09 19.72 -1.35
C GLY A 115 -1.80 19.57 -0.01
N ILE A 116 -2.94 20.25 0.11
CA ILE A 116 -3.78 20.21 1.31
C ILE A 116 -4.79 19.08 1.21
N TYR A 117 -4.64 18.10 2.08
CA TYR A 117 -5.55 16.97 2.25
C TYR A 117 -6.59 17.27 3.34
N SER A 118 -7.76 16.65 3.24
CA SER A 118 -8.81 16.75 4.25
C SER A 118 -9.20 15.37 4.80
N LEU A 119 -9.34 15.28 6.12
CA LEU A 119 -9.95 14.16 6.83
C LEU A 119 -11.38 14.56 7.20
N ARG A 120 -12.37 13.89 6.59
CA ARG A 120 -13.78 14.08 6.90
C ARG A 120 -14.22 13.02 7.89
N ILE A 121 -14.67 13.45 9.07
CA ILE A 121 -15.09 12.57 10.16
C ILE A 121 -16.58 12.76 10.43
N THR A 122 -17.31 11.65 10.47
CA THR A 122 -18.76 11.59 10.76
C THR A 122 -19.07 10.45 11.72
N GLY A 123 -20.25 10.45 12.33
CA GLY A 123 -20.79 9.27 13.01
C GLY A 123 -21.67 8.46 12.05
N GLN A 124 -21.43 7.16 11.93
CA GLN A 124 -22.29 6.23 11.21
C GLN A 124 -23.71 6.32 11.77
N ASP A 125 -24.70 6.34 10.87
CA ASP A 125 -26.13 6.46 11.19
C ASP A 125 -26.48 7.66 12.08
N GLY A 126 -25.66 8.73 12.02
CA GLY A 126 -25.87 9.95 12.81
C GLY A 126 -25.51 9.83 14.29
N THR A 127 -24.72 8.81 14.65
CA THR A 127 -24.20 8.67 16.02
C THR A 127 -23.37 9.88 16.44
N THR A 128 -23.43 10.22 17.72
CA THR A 128 -22.79 11.40 18.29
C THR A 128 -21.90 11.02 19.47
N GLY A 129 -20.85 11.80 19.71
CA GLY A 129 -19.92 11.55 20.79
C GLY A 129 -18.59 12.27 20.59
N ASP A 130 -17.75 12.17 21.61
CA ASP A 130 -16.37 12.65 21.54
C ASP A 130 -15.49 11.57 20.91
N PHE A 131 -14.55 12.00 20.08
CA PHE A 131 -13.56 11.12 19.48
C PHE A 131 -12.15 11.68 19.64
N LEU A 132 -11.17 10.80 19.55
CA LEU A 132 -9.76 11.13 19.44
C LEU A 132 -9.28 10.83 18.02
N LEU A 133 -8.73 11.82 17.33
CA LEU A 133 -8.04 11.66 16.05
C LEU A 133 -6.53 11.61 16.30
N ALA A 134 -5.87 10.61 15.73
CA ALA A 134 -4.42 10.56 15.59
C ALA A 134 -4.05 10.57 14.10
N LEU A 135 -3.17 11.48 13.68
CA LEU A 135 -2.60 11.50 12.34
C LEU A 135 -1.11 11.17 12.41
N VAL A 136 -0.73 10.02 11.88
CA VAL A 136 0.67 9.63 11.66
C VAL A 136 1.00 9.86 10.20
N GLY A 137 2.16 10.46 9.93
CA GLY A 137 2.67 10.62 8.56
C GLY A 137 4.17 10.41 8.52
N THR A 138 4.62 9.78 7.44
CA THR A 138 6.03 9.53 7.13
C THR A 138 6.29 10.08 5.75
N SER A 139 7.39 10.83 5.60
CA SER A 139 7.75 11.40 4.31
C SER A 139 8.03 10.32 3.26
N ALA A 140 7.78 10.68 2.00
CA ALA A 140 8.10 9.83 0.86
C ALA A 140 9.54 9.32 0.92
N ILE A 141 9.69 8.02 0.72
CA ILE A 141 11.01 7.42 0.52
C ILE A 141 11.34 7.54 -0.97
N ALA A 142 12.58 7.91 -1.29
CA ALA A 142 13.05 7.93 -2.66
C ALA A 142 12.87 6.54 -3.29
N SER A 143 12.09 6.47 -4.38
CA SER A 143 11.78 5.23 -5.08
C SER A 143 11.99 5.40 -6.59
N ALA A 144 12.43 4.33 -7.24
CA ALA A 144 12.65 4.31 -8.69
C ALA A 144 11.44 3.69 -9.42
N PRO A 145 10.92 4.30 -10.49
CA PRO A 145 9.79 3.74 -11.23
C PRO A 145 10.23 2.53 -12.08
N LEU A 146 9.42 1.46 -12.08
CA LEU A 146 9.58 0.31 -12.95
C LEU A 146 8.74 0.48 -14.22
N GLY A 147 9.40 0.60 -15.36
CA GLY A 147 8.75 0.69 -16.66
C GLY A 147 8.24 -0.66 -17.15
N TYR A 148 7.06 -0.67 -17.78
CA TYR A 148 6.51 -1.89 -18.38
C TYR A 148 7.40 -2.41 -19.52
N GLY A 149 7.72 -3.71 -19.45
CA GLY A 149 8.58 -4.38 -20.43
C GLY A 149 10.05 -3.98 -20.36
N GLN A 150 10.44 -3.13 -19.40
CA GLN A 150 11.82 -2.69 -19.20
C GLN A 150 12.39 -3.41 -17.97
N PRO A 151 13.23 -4.44 -18.15
CA PRO A 151 13.89 -5.06 -17.01
C PRO A 151 14.87 -4.08 -16.35
N MET A 152 14.87 -4.03 -15.03
CA MET A 152 15.78 -3.23 -14.22
C MET A 152 16.62 -4.14 -13.34
N GLU A 153 17.94 -4.09 -13.51
CA GLU A 153 18.88 -4.78 -12.64
C GLU A 153 19.13 -3.97 -11.37
N VAL A 154 19.12 -4.66 -10.23
CA VAL A 154 19.20 -4.07 -8.90
C VAL A 154 20.16 -4.91 -8.07
N VAL A 155 21.12 -4.24 -7.43
CA VAL A 155 22.01 -4.87 -6.46
C VAL A 155 21.35 -4.75 -5.09
N ALA A 156 20.69 -5.82 -4.67
CA ALA A 156 20.01 -5.90 -3.39
C ALA A 156 21.03 -6.10 -2.26
N THR A 157 20.90 -5.31 -1.20
CA THR A 157 21.76 -5.30 -0.01
C THR A 157 20.91 -5.48 1.25
N GLY A 158 21.52 -5.47 2.44
CA GLY A 158 20.75 -5.45 3.69
C GLY A 158 19.87 -4.20 3.88
N GLU A 159 20.20 -3.08 3.24
CA GLU A 159 19.36 -1.89 3.24
C GLU A 159 18.22 -2.01 2.21
N PRO A 160 16.96 -1.77 2.60
CA PRO A 160 15.84 -1.81 1.68
C PRO A 160 15.95 -0.76 0.57
N GLN A 161 15.68 -1.19 -0.66
CA GLN A 161 15.55 -0.34 -1.83
C GLN A 161 14.08 -0.30 -2.26
N TYR A 162 13.65 0.83 -2.80
CA TYR A 162 12.24 1.11 -3.06
C TYR A 162 11.99 1.38 -4.54
N PHE A 163 10.92 0.78 -5.05
CA PHE A 163 10.47 0.91 -6.43
C PHE A 163 8.97 1.10 -6.51
N THR A 164 8.48 1.65 -7.61
CA THR A 164 7.04 1.85 -7.84
C THR A 164 6.61 1.42 -9.23
N PHE A 165 5.35 1.02 -9.38
CA PHE A 165 4.71 0.86 -10.69
C PHE A 165 3.21 1.15 -10.59
N ASP A 166 2.65 1.72 -11.64
CA ASP A 166 1.21 2.02 -11.73
C ASP A 166 0.49 0.95 -12.55
N THR A 167 -0.66 0.48 -12.07
CA THR A 167 -1.48 -0.44 -12.86
C THR A 167 -2.23 0.26 -13.98
N MET A 168 -2.46 -0.47 -15.06
CA MET A 168 -3.16 0.01 -16.26
C MET A 168 -4.42 -0.85 -16.49
N GLY A 169 -5.04 -0.74 -17.67
CA GLY A 169 -6.22 -1.54 -18.07
C GLY A 169 -6.01 -3.05 -18.23
N CYS A 170 -4.93 -3.61 -17.67
CA CYS A 170 -4.56 -5.01 -17.72
C CYS A 170 -4.00 -5.47 -16.36
N PRO A 171 -4.16 -6.75 -15.99
CA PRO A 171 -3.39 -7.33 -14.90
C PRO A 171 -1.89 -7.07 -15.07
N ALA A 172 -1.26 -6.56 -14.03
CA ALA A 172 0.18 -6.29 -14.00
C ALA A 172 0.90 -7.41 -13.26
N THR A 173 1.95 -7.96 -13.86
CA THR A 173 2.78 -9.00 -13.24
C THR A 173 4.18 -8.44 -13.00
N LEU A 174 4.57 -8.34 -11.73
CA LEU A 174 5.95 -8.11 -11.31
C LEU A 174 6.65 -9.46 -11.24
N VAL A 175 7.74 -9.60 -11.97
CA VAL A 175 8.69 -10.73 -11.91
C VAL A 175 9.98 -10.21 -11.29
N ILE A 176 10.50 -10.95 -10.32
CA ILE A 176 11.82 -10.72 -9.74
C ILE A 176 12.62 -12.01 -9.93
N GLU A 177 13.67 -11.93 -10.72
CA GLU A 177 14.51 -13.06 -11.06
C GLU A 177 15.96 -12.79 -10.66
N ASN A 178 16.72 -13.87 -10.44
CA ASN A 178 18.15 -13.77 -10.25
C ASN A 178 18.87 -14.16 -11.57
N PRO A 179 19.52 -13.20 -12.25
CA PRO A 179 20.25 -13.48 -13.48
C PRO A 179 21.50 -14.35 -13.26
N ASP A 180 22.11 -14.24 -12.07
CA ASP A 180 23.32 -14.97 -11.67
C ASP A 180 22.96 -16.31 -11.03
N ALA A 181 22.26 -17.17 -11.77
CA ALA A 181 21.90 -18.53 -11.33
C ALA A 181 23.13 -19.43 -11.18
N GLY A 182 23.95 -19.16 -10.15
CA GLY A 182 25.00 -20.02 -9.65
C GLY A 182 24.38 -21.19 -8.90
N GLN A 183 24.48 -22.40 -9.46
CA GLN A 183 24.20 -23.62 -8.71
C GLN A 183 25.06 -23.64 -7.42
N PRO A 184 24.55 -24.04 -6.25
CA PRO A 184 23.25 -24.69 -6.00
C PRO A 184 22.13 -23.80 -5.44
N TYR A 185 22.36 -22.50 -5.20
CA TYR A 185 21.35 -21.60 -4.64
C TYR A 185 21.37 -20.22 -5.31
N THR A 186 20.19 -19.72 -5.65
CA THR A 186 20.04 -18.34 -6.11
C THR A 186 20.20 -17.40 -4.90
N PHE A 187 20.69 -16.19 -5.13
CA PHE A 187 20.77 -15.14 -4.11
C PHE A 187 19.44 -14.96 -3.38
N PRO A 188 19.39 -15.10 -2.03
CA PRO A 188 18.16 -14.99 -1.27
C PRO A 188 17.82 -13.52 -0.98
N PHE A 189 16.59 -13.13 -1.31
CA PHE A 189 16.07 -11.78 -1.10
C PHE A 189 14.64 -11.83 -0.56
N VAL A 190 14.19 -10.71 -0.01
CA VAL A 190 12.79 -10.49 0.37
C VAL A 190 12.27 -9.30 -0.40
N ALA A 191 11.10 -9.44 -1.03
CA ALA A 191 10.39 -8.34 -1.64
C ALA A 191 8.98 -8.20 -1.06
N LYS A 192 8.67 -7.04 -0.51
CA LYS A 192 7.36 -6.70 0.03
C LYS A 192 6.64 -5.77 -0.94
N ILE A 193 5.45 -6.16 -1.39
CA ILE A 193 4.64 -5.40 -2.32
C ILE A 193 3.45 -4.83 -1.56
N ARG A 194 3.31 -3.51 -1.60
CA ARG A 194 2.21 -2.76 -0.97
C ARG A 194 1.36 -2.06 -2.02
N ASP A 195 0.06 -1.99 -1.78
CA ASP A 195 -0.83 -1.17 -2.61
C ASP A 195 -0.77 0.32 -2.20
N GLN A 196 -1.54 1.16 -2.89
CA GLN A 196 -1.64 2.60 -2.62
C GLN A 196 -2.21 2.95 -1.24
N ARG A 197 -2.88 2.00 -0.55
CA ARG A 197 -3.37 2.16 0.83
C ARG A 197 -2.30 1.78 1.85
N GLY A 198 -1.15 1.27 1.39
CA GLY A 198 -0.07 0.75 2.22
C GLY A 198 -0.29 -0.69 2.68
N GLU A 199 -1.36 -1.35 2.22
CA GLU A 199 -1.67 -2.73 2.55
C GLU A 199 -0.68 -3.67 1.84
N THR A 200 -0.16 -4.67 2.55
CA THR A 200 0.75 -5.64 1.94
C THR A 200 -0.04 -6.68 1.15
N VAL A 201 0.08 -6.65 -0.17
CA VAL A 201 -0.60 -7.59 -1.06
C VAL A 201 0.21 -8.85 -1.33
N ALA A 202 1.54 -8.76 -1.21
CA ALA A 202 2.43 -9.91 -1.36
C ALA A 202 3.75 -9.73 -0.59
N LEU A 203 4.28 -10.86 -0.13
CA LEU A 203 5.62 -11.00 0.42
C LEU A 203 6.33 -12.13 -0.34
N LEU A 204 7.24 -11.77 -1.23
CA LEU A 204 8.01 -12.71 -2.03
C LEU A 204 9.35 -12.99 -1.36
N ARG A 205 9.77 -14.26 -1.38
CA ARG A 205 11.07 -14.71 -0.88
C ARG A 205 11.81 -15.41 -2.01
N GLY A 206 12.93 -14.83 -2.44
CA GLY A 206 13.83 -15.43 -3.42
C GLY A 206 14.86 -16.35 -2.77
N GLY A 207 15.60 -17.10 -3.58
CA GLY A 207 16.68 -17.98 -3.14
C GLY A 207 16.42 -19.48 -3.35
N GLU A 208 15.14 -19.88 -3.35
CA GLU A 208 14.74 -21.27 -3.67
C GLU A 208 14.45 -21.49 -5.15
N GLN A 209 13.95 -20.45 -5.82
CA GLN A 209 13.61 -20.45 -7.25
C GLN A 209 14.48 -19.43 -7.98
N SER A 210 14.63 -19.60 -9.29
CA SER A 210 15.29 -18.62 -10.16
C SER A 210 14.47 -17.34 -10.33
N GLU A 211 13.16 -17.43 -10.13
CA GLU A 211 12.23 -16.31 -10.22
C GLU A 211 11.07 -16.44 -9.22
N VAL A 212 10.53 -15.31 -8.83
CA VAL A 212 9.28 -15.17 -8.09
C VAL A 212 8.43 -14.12 -8.77
N ARG A 213 7.11 -14.26 -8.69
CA ARG A 213 6.19 -13.34 -9.36
C ARG A 213 4.95 -13.05 -8.52
N VAL A 214 4.38 -11.87 -8.72
CA VAL A 214 3.05 -11.49 -8.22
C VAL A 214 2.28 -10.82 -9.34
N THR A 215 1.00 -11.16 -9.46
CA THR A 215 0.08 -10.51 -10.39
C THR A 215 -0.96 -9.73 -9.61
N VAL A 216 -1.15 -8.46 -9.96
CA VAL A 216 -2.14 -7.56 -9.36
C VAL A 216 -3.21 -7.18 -10.38
N ALA A 217 -4.38 -6.77 -9.88
CA ALA A 217 -5.54 -6.45 -10.71
C ALA A 217 -5.29 -5.25 -11.65
N PRO A 218 -6.02 -5.16 -12.79
CA PRO A 218 -6.02 -3.95 -13.61
C PRO A 218 -6.62 -2.76 -12.85
N ASN A 219 -6.16 -1.55 -13.16
CA ASN A 219 -6.67 -0.28 -12.65
C ASN A 219 -6.81 -0.22 -11.11
N SER A 220 -5.94 -0.92 -10.37
CA SER A 220 -5.94 -0.94 -8.91
C SER A 220 -4.98 0.08 -8.27
N GLY A 221 -4.50 1.03 -9.06
CA GLY A 221 -3.66 2.14 -8.62
C GLY A 221 -2.15 1.85 -8.64
N GLN A 222 -1.43 2.58 -7.80
CA GLN A 222 0.03 2.49 -7.66
C GLN A 222 0.44 1.42 -6.65
N TYR A 223 1.53 0.71 -6.94
CA TYR A 223 2.14 -0.28 -6.05
C TYR A 223 3.56 0.14 -5.69
N PHE A 224 3.93 -0.19 -4.45
CA PHE A 224 5.25 0.06 -3.87
C PHE A 224 5.94 -1.28 -3.63
N VAL A 225 7.15 -1.41 -4.15
CA VAL A 225 8.00 -2.59 -4.00
C VAL A 225 9.18 -2.22 -3.12
N GLU A 226 9.32 -2.93 -2.01
CA GLU A 226 10.46 -2.83 -1.10
C GLU A 226 11.26 -4.12 -1.23
N ILE A 227 12.55 -4.02 -1.56
CA ILE A 227 13.42 -5.18 -1.77
C ILE A 227 14.71 -5.06 -0.95
N SER A 228 15.10 -6.15 -0.32
CA SER A 228 16.36 -6.27 0.41
C SER A 228 16.91 -7.69 0.31
N ALA A 229 18.20 -7.86 0.59
CA ALA A 229 18.79 -9.16 0.86
C ALA A 229 18.08 -9.82 2.05
N ALA A 230 17.89 -11.15 2.00
CA ALA A 230 17.31 -11.88 3.12
C ALA A 230 18.28 -11.97 4.31
N ASP A 231 19.58 -12.02 4.00
CA ASP A 231 20.68 -11.87 4.95
C ASP A 231 21.31 -10.48 4.73
N PRO A 232 21.31 -9.59 5.74
CA PRO A 232 21.78 -8.21 5.58
C PRO A 232 23.28 -8.10 5.32
N THR A 233 24.05 -9.16 5.53
CA THR A 233 25.49 -9.21 5.24
C THR A 233 25.79 -9.62 3.80
N GLN A 234 24.79 -10.12 3.08
CA GLN A 234 24.92 -10.55 1.69
C GLN A 234 24.53 -9.43 0.74
N THR A 235 25.04 -9.54 -0.47
CA THR A 235 24.68 -8.66 -1.58
C THR A 235 24.59 -9.51 -2.84
N GLY A 236 23.61 -9.22 -3.68
CA GLY A 236 23.40 -9.96 -4.91
C GLY A 236 22.53 -9.21 -5.90
N THR A 237 22.64 -9.60 -7.15
CA THR A 237 21.93 -8.97 -8.26
C THR A 237 20.58 -9.66 -8.47
N VAL A 238 19.55 -8.87 -8.65
CA VAL A 238 18.21 -9.31 -9.05
C VAL A 238 17.72 -8.43 -10.18
N ARG A 239 16.89 -8.98 -11.06
CA ARG A 239 16.27 -8.27 -12.17
C ARG A 239 14.77 -8.17 -11.92
N LEU A 240 14.27 -6.94 -11.87
CA LEU A 240 12.86 -6.63 -11.68
C LEU A 240 12.26 -6.31 -13.04
N GLN A 241 11.12 -6.91 -13.37
CA GLN A 241 10.40 -6.61 -14.59
C GLN A 241 8.91 -6.57 -14.33
N VAL A 242 8.26 -5.49 -14.75
CA VAL A 242 6.80 -5.38 -14.74
C VAL A 242 6.29 -5.62 -16.15
N SER A 243 5.29 -6.48 -16.28
CA SER A 243 4.62 -6.79 -17.54
C SER A 243 3.11 -6.58 -17.41
N CYS A 244 2.49 -6.21 -18.52
CA CYS A 244 1.06 -6.03 -18.66
C CYS A 244 0.55 -7.15 -19.58
N SER A 245 -0.46 -7.91 -19.16
CA SER A 245 -0.95 -9.04 -19.95
C SER A 245 -1.45 -8.65 -21.35
N SER A 246 -1.93 -7.41 -21.54
CA SER A 246 -2.32 -6.90 -22.87
C SER A 246 -1.15 -6.52 -23.77
N GLN A 247 0.05 -6.36 -23.19
CA GLN A 247 1.31 -6.13 -23.89
C GLN A 247 2.16 -7.39 -24.02
N ALA A 248 1.73 -8.50 -23.41
CA ALA A 248 2.34 -9.79 -23.68
C ALA A 248 2.25 -10.00 -25.19
N PRO A 249 3.35 -10.34 -25.88
CA PRO A 249 3.29 -10.70 -27.28
C PRO A 249 2.20 -11.76 -27.41
N GLY A 250 1.07 -11.40 -28.03
CA GLY A 250 0.11 -12.42 -28.42
C GLY A 250 0.89 -13.44 -29.22
N CYS A 251 0.71 -14.73 -28.94
CA CYS A 251 1.24 -15.78 -29.81
C CYS A 251 0.99 -15.32 -31.24
N ALA A 252 2.05 -15.17 -32.04
CA ALA A 252 1.90 -14.61 -33.37
C ALA A 252 0.81 -15.41 -34.09
N ALA A 253 -0.16 -14.73 -34.69
CA ALA A 253 -1.23 -15.40 -35.43
C ALA A 253 -0.58 -16.37 -36.44
N GLY A 254 -0.79 -17.68 -36.25
CA GLY A 254 -0.16 -18.72 -37.06
C GLY A 254 0.97 -19.53 -36.40
N GLN A 255 1.33 -19.29 -35.13
CA GLN A 255 2.13 -20.28 -34.39
C GLN A 255 1.25 -21.48 -34.00
N PRO A 256 1.64 -22.72 -34.36
CA PRO A 256 0.97 -23.92 -33.87
C PRO A 256 1.02 -23.91 -32.34
N GLY A 257 -0.16 -23.88 -31.70
CA GLY A 257 -0.25 -24.08 -30.26
C GLY A 257 0.37 -25.42 -29.87
N ILE A 258 0.96 -25.47 -28.68
CA ILE A 258 1.33 -26.74 -28.05
C ILE A 258 0.05 -27.55 -27.92
N VAL A 259 -0.02 -28.68 -28.61
CA VAL A 259 -1.17 -29.60 -28.54
C VAL A 259 -1.23 -30.21 -27.15
N GLY A 260 -2.23 -29.82 -26.35
CA GLY A 260 -2.53 -30.50 -25.10
C GLY A 260 -2.98 -29.61 -23.94
N ALA A 261 -4.11 -28.91 -24.09
CA ALA A 261 -5.03 -28.58 -22.99
C ALA A 261 -6.28 -27.93 -23.60
N GLY A 262 -7.28 -28.74 -23.93
CA GLY A 262 -8.57 -28.24 -24.40
C GLY A 262 -9.35 -27.62 -23.25
N GLY A 263 -9.54 -26.30 -23.29
CA GLY A 263 -10.60 -25.63 -22.53
C GLY A 263 -11.81 -25.44 -23.45
N GLU A 264 -12.90 -26.13 -23.16
CA GLU A 264 -14.18 -26.03 -23.86
C GLU A 264 -14.80 -24.62 -23.71
N VAL A 265 -15.24 -24.02 -24.82
CA VAL A 265 -16.23 -22.93 -24.83
C VAL A 265 -17.56 -23.54 -25.30
N PRO A 266 -18.60 -23.64 -24.46
CA PRO A 266 -19.89 -24.11 -24.93
C PRO A 266 -20.68 -22.94 -25.53
N GLY A 267 -20.92 -23.01 -26.84
CA GLY A 267 -22.03 -22.30 -27.46
C GLY A 267 -21.80 -21.85 -28.91
N GLY A 268 -22.11 -22.72 -29.87
CA GLY A 268 -22.48 -22.26 -31.21
C GLY A 268 -22.07 -23.17 -32.36
N GLY A 269 -22.93 -24.14 -32.69
CA GLY A 269 -22.94 -24.82 -33.98
C GLY A 269 -22.18 -26.13 -34.00
N VAL A 270 -22.90 -27.24 -34.21
CA VAL A 270 -22.32 -28.58 -34.41
C VAL A 270 -21.98 -28.73 -35.90
N PRO A 271 -20.71 -28.85 -36.32
CA PRO A 271 -20.39 -29.49 -37.59
C PRO A 271 -20.28 -30.99 -37.33
N MET A 272 -21.08 -31.78 -38.05
CA MET A 272 -21.01 -33.24 -38.00
C MET A 272 -19.64 -33.69 -38.54
N CYS A 273 -18.88 -34.41 -37.72
CA CYS A 273 -17.64 -35.06 -38.15
C CYS A 273 -17.94 -36.17 -39.16
N THR A 274 -17.40 -36.05 -40.37
CA THR A 274 -17.34 -37.15 -41.34
C THR A 274 -16.19 -38.08 -40.96
N SER A 275 -16.42 -39.39 -40.92
CA SER A 275 -15.39 -40.39 -40.57
C SER A 275 -14.28 -40.45 -41.63
N CYS A 276 -13.03 -40.45 -41.19
CA CYS A 276 -11.84 -40.62 -42.04
C CYS A 276 -11.78 -42.05 -42.65
N PRO A 277 -11.36 -42.21 -43.92
CA PRO A 277 -11.09 -43.53 -44.49
C PRO A 277 -9.83 -44.15 -43.86
N GLY A 278 -9.93 -45.41 -43.46
CA GLY A 278 -8.84 -46.23 -42.91
C GLY A 278 -7.79 -46.62 -43.94
N ALA A 279 -6.62 -47.03 -43.43
CA ALA A 279 -5.42 -47.35 -44.19
C ALA A 279 -5.53 -48.69 -44.93
N ASP A 280 -5.45 -48.66 -46.26
CA ASP A 280 -5.15 -49.81 -47.09
C ASP A 280 -3.67 -49.81 -47.49
N GLY A 281 -2.98 -50.91 -47.16
CA GLY A 281 -1.92 -51.47 -48.01
C GLY A 281 -0.48 -51.09 -47.70
N LEU A 282 0.14 -51.75 -46.73
CA LEU A 282 1.57 -52.11 -46.82
C LEU A 282 1.67 -53.64 -46.85
N VAL A 283 1.99 -54.15 -48.03
CA VAL A 283 2.29 -55.56 -48.31
C VAL A 283 3.74 -55.81 -47.91
N GLU A 284 3.96 -56.71 -46.95
CA GLU A 284 5.28 -57.29 -46.68
C GLU A 284 5.24 -58.76 -47.18
N HIS A 285 5.96 -59.04 -48.26
CA HIS A 285 6.25 -60.40 -48.72
C HIS A 285 7.67 -60.75 -48.29
N GLY A 286 7.80 -61.65 -47.31
CA GLY A 286 9.04 -62.34 -46.97
C GLY A 286 8.86 -63.84 -47.09
N GLY A 287 9.62 -64.45 -47.99
CA GLY A 287 9.95 -65.87 -48.06
C GLY A 287 11.45 -66.00 -48.27
#